data_AF-A0A224A6L1-F1
#
_entry.id   AF-A0A224A6L1-F1
#
_cell.length_a   1.000
_cell.length_b   1.000
_cell.length_c   1.000
_cell.angle_alpha   90.00
_cell.angle_beta   90.00
_cell.angle_gamma   90.00
#
_symmetry.space_group_name_H-M   'P 1'
#
loop_
_entity.id
_entity.type
_entity.pdbx_description
1 polymer ?
#
loop_
_entity_poly.entity_id
_entity_poly.type
_entity_poly.pdbx_seq_one_letter_code
_entity_poly.pdbx_strand_id
1 'polypeptide(L)'
;MSFTGASTGTITAANSLSGAVLAAWKSITHAEVPCENRIKELQDFIAKQKTDITEFDETLVNKLIEKIAVFFGHFTVEFKSGLTIDIEA
;
A
#
# COMPACT_ATOMS: atom_id res chain seq x y z
N MET A 1 26.60 24.14 -47.07
CA MET A 1 25.87 22.86 -47.18
C MET A 1 24.70 22.96 -46.24
N SER A 2 23.48 23.01 -46.78
CA SER A 2 22.25 23.26 -46.01
C SER A 2 21.83 22.00 -45.26
N PHE A 3 21.51 22.16 -43.98
CA PHE A 3 20.69 21.23 -43.23
C PHE A 3 19.23 21.37 -43.67
N THR A 4 18.55 20.25 -43.93
CA THR A 4 17.10 20.20 -44.11
C THR A 4 16.60 18.95 -43.42
N GLY A 5 15.83 19.13 -42.34
CA GLY A 5 15.29 18.05 -41.52
C GLY A 5 13.98 17.49 -42.07
N ALA A 6 13.71 16.23 -41.73
CA ALA A 6 12.42 15.69 -41.26
C ALA A 6 12.43 14.16 -41.38
N SER A 7 12.46 13.45 -40.25
CA SER A 7 11.55 12.33 -40.10
C SER A 7 11.14 12.20 -38.63
N THR A 8 9.90 12.63 -38.38
CA THR A 8 9.11 12.14 -37.27
C THR A 8 8.92 10.64 -37.49
N GLY A 9 9.84 9.84 -36.94
CA GLY A 9 9.69 8.39 -36.85
C GLY A 9 9.45 8.03 -35.39
N THR A 10 8.19 7.76 -35.04
CA THR A 10 7.86 7.03 -33.83
C THR A 10 8.66 5.73 -33.84
N ILE A 11 9.52 5.50 -32.85
CA ILE A 11 10.18 4.20 -32.68
C ILE A 11 9.15 3.25 -32.08
N THR A 12 8.22 2.78 -32.92
CA THR A 12 7.42 1.60 -32.66
C THR A 12 8.29 0.39 -32.98
N ALA A 13 9.18 0.02 -32.05
CA ALA A 13 9.77 -1.30 -32.00
C ALA A 13 9.09 -2.08 -30.88
N ALA A 14 7.81 -2.43 -31.09
CA ALA A 14 7.15 -3.43 -30.28
C ALA A 14 7.79 -4.80 -30.61
N ASN A 15 8.54 -5.33 -29.64
CA ASN A 15 9.01 -6.71 -29.51
C ASN A 15 9.81 -7.33 -30.67
N SER A 16 11.13 -7.09 -30.67
CA SER A 16 12.11 -7.98 -31.30
C SER A 16 13.26 -8.29 -30.33
N LEU A 17 12.92 -8.79 -29.13
CA LEU A 17 13.90 -9.37 -28.23
C LEU A 17 13.78 -10.89 -28.37
N SER A 18 14.88 -11.56 -28.68
CA SER A 18 14.91 -13.02 -28.74
C SER A 18 14.47 -13.59 -27.38
N GLY A 19 13.88 -14.79 -27.37
CA GLY A 19 13.35 -15.40 -26.14
C GLY A 19 14.36 -15.44 -24.99
N ALA A 20 15.66 -15.53 -25.30
CA ALA A 20 16.75 -15.45 -24.31
C ALA A 20 16.91 -14.05 -23.71
N VAL A 21 16.81 -12.99 -24.51
CA VAL A 21 16.89 -11.60 -24.02
C VAL A 21 15.64 -11.25 -23.21
N LEU A 22 14.47 -11.74 -23.63
CA LEU A 22 13.21 -11.58 -22.91
C LEU A 22 13.22 -12.35 -21.58
N ALA A 23 13.78 -13.56 -21.56
CA ALA A 23 13.99 -14.35 -20.34
C ALA A 23 15.02 -13.70 -19.40
N ALA A 24 16.13 -13.19 -19.93
CA ALA A 24 17.13 -12.48 -19.15
C ALA A 24 16.55 -11.20 -18.53
N TRP A 25 15.78 -10.42 -19.30
CA TRP A 25 15.09 -9.23 -18.80
C TRP A 25 14.04 -9.57 -17.75
N LYS A 26 13.32 -10.69 -17.92
CA LYS A 26 12.37 -11.22 -16.92
C LYS A 26 13.07 -11.72 -15.63
N SER A 27 14.27 -12.28 -15.73
CA SER A 27 15.08 -12.67 -14.56
C SER A 27 15.68 -11.46 -13.82
N ILE A 28 16.01 -10.38 -14.54
CA ILE A 28 16.50 -9.13 -13.94
C ILE A 28 15.36 -8.39 -13.22
N THR A 29 14.15 -8.39 -13.80
CA THR A 29 12.97 -7.71 -13.22
C THR A 29 12.32 -8.45 -12.05
N HIS A 30 12.63 -9.73 -11.83
CA HIS A 30 12.16 -10.45 -10.64
C HIS A 30 12.94 -10.09 -9.36
N ALA A 31 13.95 -9.22 -9.46
CA ALA A 31 14.82 -8.80 -8.37
C ALA A 31 14.50 -7.41 -7.79
N GLU A 32 13.50 -6.71 -8.34
CA GLU A 32 12.80 -5.60 -7.68
C GLU A 32 11.53 -6.22 -7.08
N VAL A 33 11.27 -6.43 -5.77
CA VAL A 33 11.65 -5.67 -4.59
C VAL A 33 11.45 -6.58 -3.35
N PRO A 34 12.51 -7.04 -2.64
CA PRO A 34 12.34 -7.93 -1.48
C PRO A 34 11.63 -7.27 -0.28
N CYS A 35 11.54 -5.95 -0.23
CA CYS A 35 10.80 -5.22 0.82
C CYS A 35 9.30 -4.99 0.50
N GLU A 36 8.88 -4.98 -0.76
CA GLU A 36 7.45 -4.91 -1.10
C GLU A 36 6.71 -6.19 -0.73
N ASN A 37 7.38 -7.34 -0.83
CA ASN A 37 6.74 -8.63 -0.56
C ASN A 37 6.24 -8.74 0.89
N ARG A 38 7.00 -8.21 1.87
CA ARG A 38 6.59 -8.23 3.27
C ARG A 38 5.47 -7.25 3.58
N ILE A 39 5.47 -6.07 2.95
CA ILE A 39 4.39 -5.09 3.10
C ILE A 39 3.09 -5.65 2.51
N LYS A 40 3.15 -6.24 1.32
CA LYS A 40 2.01 -6.90 0.67
C LYS A 40 1.49 -8.08 1.50
N GLU A 41 2.38 -8.92 2.04
CA GLU A 41 2.01 -10.03 2.92
C GLU A 41 1.29 -9.54 4.19
N LEU A 42 1.77 -8.46 4.81
CA LEU A 42 1.12 -7.87 5.97
C LEU A 42 -0.23 -7.24 5.62
N GLN A 43 -0.33 -6.57 4.47
CA GLN A 43 -1.60 -6.03 3.98
C GLN A 43 -2.63 -7.13 3.73
N ASP A 44 -2.23 -8.22 3.07
CA ASP A 44 -3.08 -9.40 2.85
C ASP A 44 -3.48 -10.07 4.17
N PHE A 45 -2.58 -10.10 5.16
CA PHE A 45 -2.87 -10.64 6.49
C PHE A 45 -3.91 -9.80 7.23
N ILE A 46 -3.78 -8.47 7.20
CA ILE A 46 -4.73 -7.53 7.82
C ILE A 46 -6.09 -7.63 7.10
N ALA A 47 -6.12 -7.70 5.78
CA ALA A 47 -7.35 -7.78 4.98
C ALA A 47 -8.15 -9.07 5.22
N LYS A 48 -7.49 -10.16 5.63
CA LYS A 48 -8.14 -11.42 5.99
C LYS A 48 -8.74 -11.42 7.40
N GLN A 49 -8.38 -10.45 8.25
CA GLN A 49 -8.94 -10.35 9.59
C GLN A 49 -10.42 -9.97 9.50
N LYS A 50 -11.24 -10.55 10.37
CA LYS A 50 -12.66 -10.22 10.44
C LYS A 50 -12.80 -8.82 11.03
N THR A 51 -13.27 -7.88 10.22
CA THR A 51 -13.46 -6.48 10.64
C THR A 51 -14.82 -6.24 11.29
N ASP A 52 -15.72 -7.22 11.19
CA ASP A 52 -17.04 -7.14 11.83
C ASP A 52 -16.86 -7.25 13.35
N ILE A 53 -17.16 -6.15 14.04
CA ILE A 53 -17.25 -6.13 15.50
C ILE A 53 -18.53 -6.86 15.86
N THR A 54 -18.43 -8.17 16.13
CA THR A 54 -19.60 -9.02 16.43
C THR A 54 -20.14 -8.81 17.84
N GLU A 55 -19.30 -8.33 18.76
CA GLU A 55 -19.66 -8.10 20.16
C GLU A 55 -18.75 -7.05 20.80
N PHE A 56 -19.31 -6.26 21.72
CA PHE A 56 -18.56 -5.32 22.54
C PHE A 56 -18.04 -6.03 23.78
N ASP A 57 -16.71 -6.17 23.87
CA ASP A 57 -16.03 -6.75 25.04
C ASP A 57 -15.24 -5.66 25.78
N GLU A 58 -15.74 -5.25 26.95
CA GLU A 58 -15.11 -4.24 27.80
C GLU A 58 -13.65 -4.58 28.16
N THR A 59 -13.33 -5.86 28.34
CA THR A 59 -11.97 -6.28 28.69
C THR A 59 -11.01 -6.10 27.52
N LEU A 60 -11.49 -6.25 26.29
CA LEU A 60 -10.71 -6.06 25.07
C LEU A 60 -10.55 -4.56 24.76
N VAL A 61 -11.62 -3.78 24.93
CA VAL A 61 -11.59 -2.33 24.78
C VAL A 61 -10.57 -1.70 25.74
N ASN A 62 -10.55 -2.13 27.00
CA ASN A 62 -9.60 -1.62 28.00
C ASN A 62 -8.14 -2.04 27.73
N LYS A 63 -7.92 -3.11 26.96
CA LYS A 63 -6.58 -3.49 26.50
C LYS A 63 -6.08 -2.55 25.41
N LEU A 64 -6.96 -2.08 24.52
CA LEU A 64 -6.60 -1.30 23.33
C LEU A 64 -6.61 0.21 23.56
N ILE A 65 -7.54 0.71 24.37
CA ILE A 65 -7.67 2.14 24.65
C ILE A 65 -6.64 2.55 25.71
N GLU A 66 -5.97 3.67 25.45
CA GLU A 66 -5.11 4.35 26.40
C GLU A 66 -5.89 5.42 27.16
N LYS A 67 -6.62 6.25 26.41
CA LYS A 67 -7.35 7.39 26.97
C LYS A 67 -8.53 7.80 26.09
N ILE A 68 -9.59 8.28 26.71
CA ILE A 68 -10.72 8.93 26.04
C ILE A 68 -10.84 10.35 26.59
N ALA A 69 -10.88 11.35 25.70
CA ALA A 69 -11.10 12.75 26.03
C ALA A 69 -12.43 13.22 25.44
N VAL A 70 -13.30 13.78 26.27
CA VAL A 70 -14.64 14.23 25.86
C VAL A 70 -14.64 15.75 25.78
N PHE A 71 -15.15 16.28 24.66
CA PHE A 71 -15.27 17.69 24.39
C PHE A 71 -16.72 18.06 24.05
N PHE A 72 -16.98 19.34 23.84
CA PHE A 72 -18.26 19.77 23.32
C PHE A 72 -18.34 19.46 21.82
N GLY A 73 -19.23 18.54 21.45
CA GLY A 73 -19.51 18.17 20.04
C GLY A 73 -18.60 17.11 19.43
N HIS A 74 -17.60 16.59 20.16
CA HIS A 74 -16.76 15.48 19.71
C HIS A 74 -16.11 14.77 20.90
N PHE A 75 -15.50 13.62 20.62
CA PHE A 75 -14.62 12.94 21.55
C PHE A 75 -13.42 12.34 20.82
N THR A 76 -12.29 12.34 21.50
CA THR A 76 -11.03 11.80 21.00
C THR A 76 -10.71 10.50 21.73
N VAL A 77 -10.39 9.46 20.98
CA VAL A 77 -9.94 8.16 21.50
C VAL A 77 -8.47 7.96 21.13
N GLU A 78 -7.63 7.85 22.16
CA GLU A 78 -6.21 7.51 22.04
C GLU A 78 -6.06 6.00 22.32
N PHE A 79 -5.50 5.26 21.36
CA PHE A 79 -5.20 3.84 21.48
C PHE A 79 -3.74 3.65 21.89
N LYS A 80 -3.45 2.58 22.65
CA LYS A 80 -2.08 2.22 23.06
C LYS A 80 -1.13 1.92 21.89
N SER A 81 -1.67 1.71 20.69
CA SER A 81 -0.90 1.61 19.45
C SER A 81 -0.36 2.96 18.96
N GLY A 82 -0.71 4.07 19.62
CA GLY A 82 -0.42 5.44 19.18
C GLY A 82 -1.42 5.98 18.15
N LEU A 83 -2.46 5.22 17.81
CA LEU A 83 -3.53 5.71 16.94
C LEU A 83 -4.44 6.67 17.71
N THR A 84 -4.80 7.78 17.08
CA THR A 84 -5.74 8.75 17.63
C THR A 84 -6.89 8.89 16.65
N ILE A 85 -8.12 8.73 17.14
CA ILE A 85 -9.34 8.87 16.34
C ILE A 85 -10.18 9.98 16.97
N ASP A 86 -10.63 10.91 16.13
CA ASP A 86 -11.60 11.94 16.50
C ASP A 86 -12.97 11.55 15.95
N ILE A 87 -13.99 11.63 16.79
CA ILE A 87 -15.35 11.23 16.48
C ILE A 87 -16.27 12.40 16.79
N GLU A 88 -16.85 12.97 15.74
CA GLU A 88 -17.89 14.00 15.83
C GLU A 88 -19.20 13.38 16.37
N ALA A 89 -19.91 14.14 17.22
CA ALA A 89 -21.14 13.72 17.89
C ALA A 89 -22.40 13.92 17.04
#